data_AF-A0A3Q0RXA1-F1
#
_entry.id   AF-A0A3Q0RXA1-F1
#
_cell.length_a   1.000
_cell.length_b   1.000
_cell.length_c   1.000
_cell.angle_alpha   90.00
_cell.angle_beta   90.00
_cell.angle_gamma   90.00
#
_symmetry.space_group_name_H-M   'P 1'
#
loop_
_entity.id
_entity.type
_entity.pdbx_description
1 polymer ?
#
loop_
_entity_poly.entity_id
_entity_poly.type
_entity_poly.pdbx_seq_one_letter_code
_entity_poly.pdbx_strand_id
1 'polypeptide(L)'
;TVNKTKLFSKKLYPCNTCGKTFTTMFSFKRHSTIHTGEQPHLCTTCGRRFRQIYPLTVHMRTHRGERPHLCSTCGKIFKAEGTLSDTCGKRFRDGKALKRHGISHTGENPLISARKFSLRRKVWVKE
;
A
#
# COMPACT_ATOMS: atom_id res chain seq x y z
N THR A 1 16.38 -33.01 28.12
CA THR A 1 17.18 -32.69 26.93
C THR A 1 16.75 -31.34 26.40
N VAL A 2 17.54 -30.29 26.66
CA VAL A 2 17.21 -28.92 26.24
C VAL A 2 17.44 -28.81 24.73
N ASN A 3 16.38 -28.68 23.96
CA ASN A 3 16.42 -28.34 22.54
C ASN A 3 17.07 -26.96 22.38
N LYS A 4 18.39 -26.93 22.17
CA LYS A 4 19.10 -25.74 21.71
C LYS A 4 18.70 -25.47 20.26
N THR A 5 17.61 -24.74 20.07
CA THR A 5 17.32 -24.11 18.79
C THR A 5 18.46 -23.15 18.49
N LYS A 6 19.29 -23.54 17.53
CA LYS A 6 20.39 -22.77 16.97
C LYS A 6 19.84 -21.42 16.49
N LEU A 7 19.98 -20.38 17.32
CA LEU A 7 19.54 -19.03 17.00
C LEU A 7 20.47 -18.51 15.89
N PHE A 8 20.11 -18.72 14.63
CA PHE A 8 20.79 -18.08 13.50
C PHE A 8 20.61 -16.57 13.65
N SER A 9 21.67 -15.87 14.04
CA SER A 9 21.71 -14.40 14.10
C SER A 9 21.40 -13.85 12.70
N LYS A 10 20.13 -13.54 12.45
CA LYS A 10 19.68 -13.00 11.17
C LYS A 10 20.27 -11.60 11.03
N LYS A 11 21.24 -11.44 10.12
CA LYS A 11 21.84 -10.13 9.83
C LYS A 11 20.74 -9.18 9.33
N LEU A 12 20.48 -8.13 10.11
CA LEU A 12 19.57 -7.05 9.76
C LEU A 12 20.35 -5.92 9.08
N TYR A 13 19.65 -5.15 8.26
CA TYR A 13 20.19 -4.00 7.53
C TYR A 13 19.47 -2.74 8.03
N PRO A 14 20.03 -2.02 9.03
CA PRO A 14 19.45 -0.78 9.53
C PRO A 14 19.68 0.38 8.56
N CYS A 15 18.71 1.26 8.46
CA CYS A 15 18.83 2.54 7.79
C CYS A 15 19.19 3.64 8.78
N ASN A 16 20.41 4.16 8.69
CA ASN A 16 20.92 5.18 9.61
C ASN A 16 20.16 6.52 9.50
N THR A 17 19.52 6.79 8.36
CA THR A 17 18.76 8.04 8.14
C THR A 17 17.41 8.05 8.85
N CYS A 18 16.75 6.90 8.99
CA CYS A 18 15.39 6.86 9.56
C CYS A 18 15.14 5.71 10.56
N GLY A 19 16.19 5.01 11.00
CA GLY A 19 16.14 3.93 11.98
C GLY A 19 15.43 2.63 11.53
N LYS A 20 14.91 2.57 10.29
CA LYS A 20 14.18 1.40 9.81
C LYS A 20 15.11 0.21 9.58
N THR A 21 14.75 -0.95 10.09
CA THR A 21 15.51 -2.18 9.92
C THR A 21 14.88 -3.08 8.87
N PHE A 22 15.73 -3.67 8.05
CA PHE A 22 15.32 -4.56 6.96
C PHE A 22 15.93 -5.94 7.16
N THR A 23 15.19 -6.97 6.79
CA THR A 23 15.64 -8.37 6.89
C THR A 23 16.50 -8.80 5.70
N THR A 24 16.52 -8.02 4.63
CA THR A 24 17.28 -8.32 3.41
C THR A 24 17.99 -7.07 2.88
N MET A 25 19.20 -7.27 2.32
CA MET A 25 19.97 -6.18 1.72
C MET A 25 19.22 -5.53 0.55
N PHE A 26 18.51 -6.33 -0.24
CA PHE A 26 17.71 -5.83 -1.37
C PHE A 26 16.61 -4.85 -0.93
N SER A 27 15.88 -5.18 0.14
CA SER A 27 14.84 -4.28 0.66
C SER A 27 15.40 -3.00 1.27
N PHE A 28 16.57 -3.09 1.93
CA PHE A 28 17.32 -1.94 2.41
C PHE A 28 17.79 -1.03 1.27
N LYS A 29 18.46 -1.56 0.25
CA LYS A 29 18.90 -0.78 -0.93
C LYS A 29 17.72 -0.13 -1.65
N ARG A 30 16.61 -0.84 -1.81
CA ARG A 30 15.39 -0.25 -2.38
C ARG A 30 14.85 0.88 -1.52
N HIS A 31 14.91 0.75 -0.20
CA HIS A 31 14.50 1.80 0.72
C HIS A 31 15.41 3.02 0.68
N SER A 32 16.73 2.85 0.56
CA SER A 32 17.68 3.98 0.56
C SER A 32 17.45 4.95 -0.60
N THR A 33 16.89 4.49 -1.74
CA THR A 33 16.47 5.35 -2.86
C THR A 33 15.46 6.45 -2.48
N ILE A 34 14.77 6.28 -1.35
CA ILE A 34 13.85 7.30 -0.82
C ILE A 34 14.64 8.50 -0.30
N HIS A 35 15.78 8.26 0.34
CA HIS A 35 16.64 9.27 0.92
C HIS A 35 17.56 9.91 -0.11
N THR A 36 18.12 9.12 -1.02
CA THR A 36 18.98 9.65 -2.10
C THR A 36 18.19 10.37 -3.19
N GLY A 37 16.88 10.16 -3.26
CA GLY A 37 16.05 10.73 -4.32
C GLY A 37 16.26 10.07 -5.69
N GLU A 38 17.09 9.04 -5.79
CA GLU A 38 17.33 8.33 -7.04
C GLU A 38 16.05 7.72 -7.61
N GLN A 39 15.80 8.02 -8.88
CA GLN A 39 14.66 7.51 -9.62
C GLN A 39 15.13 6.96 -10.97
N PRO A 40 15.68 5.73 -10.99
CA PRO A 40 16.34 5.17 -12.18
C PRO A 40 15.36 4.84 -13.32
N HIS A 41 14.06 4.76 -13.05
CA HIS A 41 13.10 4.31 -14.04
C HIS A 41 12.34 5.50 -14.66
N LEU A 42 12.57 5.75 -15.94
CA LEU A 42 11.97 6.85 -16.70
C LEU A 42 10.74 6.38 -17.48
N CYS A 43 9.66 7.16 -17.46
CA CYS A 43 8.58 7.06 -18.42
C CYS A 43 9.01 7.72 -19.72
N THR A 44 9.10 6.95 -20.80
CA THR A 44 9.48 7.44 -22.13
C THR A 44 8.42 8.34 -22.77
N THR A 45 7.17 8.25 -22.33
CA THR A 45 6.06 9.03 -22.89
C THR A 45 5.96 10.45 -22.30
N CYS A 46 6.23 10.63 -21.00
CA CYS A 46 6.05 11.93 -20.33
C CYS A 46 7.26 12.40 -19.51
N GLY A 47 8.39 11.68 -19.56
CA GLY A 47 9.62 12.03 -18.84
C GLY A 47 9.55 11.84 -17.32
N ARG A 48 8.42 11.33 -16.78
CA ARG A 48 8.26 11.13 -15.34
C ARG A 48 9.16 10.02 -14.82
N ARG A 49 9.85 10.25 -13.70
CA ARG A 49 10.77 9.29 -13.08
C ARG A 49 10.15 8.55 -11.88
N PHE A 50 10.60 7.31 -11.67
CA PHE A 50 10.13 6.39 -10.64
C PHE A 50 11.30 5.68 -9.96
N ARG A 51 11.16 5.45 -8.64
CA ARG A 51 12.14 4.71 -7.83
C ARG A 51 12.16 3.20 -8.10
N GLN A 52 11.07 2.68 -8.67
CA GLN A 52 10.88 1.24 -8.88
C GLN A 52 10.14 0.97 -10.21
N ILE A 53 10.33 -0.23 -10.75
CA ILE A 53 9.69 -0.66 -12.01
C ILE A 53 8.17 -0.77 -11.87
N TYR A 54 7.66 -1.39 -10.80
CA TYR A 54 6.22 -1.63 -10.64
C TYR A 54 5.37 -0.32 -10.71
N PRO A 55 5.72 0.77 -9.98
CA PRO A 55 5.07 2.07 -10.14
C PRO A 55 5.13 2.63 -11.57
N LEU A 56 6.26 2.45 -12.27
CA LEU A 56 6.37 2.83 -13.68
C LEU A 56 5.41 2.01 -14.54
N THR A 57 5.36 0.69 -14.40
CA THR A 57 4.45 -0.18 -15.16
C THR A 57 2.99 0.21 -14.95
N VAL A 58 2.57 0.45 -13.70
CA VAL A 58 1.22 0.95 -13.38
C VAL A 58 0.99 2.33 -13.99
N HIS A 59 1.99 3.20 -13.97
CA HIS A 59 1.91 4.51 -14.62
C HIS A 59 1.78 4.40 -16.15
N MET A 60 2.41 3.44 -16.80
CA MET A 60 2.26 3.25 -18.25
C MET A 60 0.82 2.91 -18.66
N ARG A 61 0.04 2.28 -17.76
CA ARG A 61 -1.40 2.06 -17.97
C ARG A 61 -2.18 3.37 -18.09
N THR A 62 -1.66 4.47 -17.55
CA THR A 62 -2.29 5.79 -17.69
C THR A 62 -2.24 6.30 -19.12
N HIS A 63 -1.17 5.99 -19.86
CA HIS A 63 -1.02 6.36 -21.27
C HIS A 63 -1.84 5.44 -22.18
N ARG A 64 -1.95 4.15 -21.83
CA ARG A 64 -2.72 3.16 -22.60
C ARG A 64 -4.22 3.13 -22.28
N GLY A 65 -4.66 3.84 -21.23
CA GLY A 65 -6.04 3.78 -20.75
C GLY A 65 -6.44 2.46 -20.07
N GLU A 66 -5.50 1.55 -19.79
CA GLU A 66 -5.78 0.23 -19.21
C GLU A 66 -6.31 0.34 -17.77
N ARG A 67 -7.46 -0.29 -17.49
CA ARG A 67 -8.09 -0.33 -16.16
C ARG A 67 -8.50 -1.77 -15.77
N PRO A 68 -7.53 -2.63 -15.42
CA PRO A 68 -7.79 -4.05 -15.21
C PRO A 68 -8.56 -4.37 -13.92
N HIS A 69 -8.60 -3.46 -12.95
CA HIS A 69 -9.20 -3.72 -11.64
C HIS A 69 -10.66 -3.23 -11.59
N LEU A 70 -11.61 -4.14 -11.39
CA LEU A 70 -13.04 -3.84 -11.24
C LEU A 70 -13.46 -3.84 -9.77
N CYS A 71 -14.34 -2.94 -9.37
CA CYS A 71 -14.97 -3.00 -8.05
C CYS A 71 -16.02 -4.12 -7.98
N SER A 72 -15.75 -5.18 -7.21
CA SER A 72 -16.60 -6.38 -7.08
C SER A 72 -17.87 -6.15 -6.25
N THR A 73 -17.84 -5.23 -5.28
CA THR A 73 -19.06 -4.74 -4.59
C THR A 73 -20.04 -4.12 -5.57
N CYS A 74 -19.52 -3.60 -6.69
CA CYS A 74 -20.31 -3.05 -7.80
C CYS A 74 -20.51 -4.03 -8.96
N GLY A 75 -19.93 -5.24 -8.89
CA GLY A 75 -19.82 -6.19 -10.01
C GLY A 75 -20.73 -7.41 -9.91
N LYS A 76 -21.53 -7.54 -8.83
CA LYS A 76 -22.56 -8.57 -8.73
C LYS A 76 -23.86 -8.04 -9.33
N ILE A 77 -24.21 -8.53 -10.52
CA ILE A 77 -25.53 -8.35 -11.12
C ILE A 77 -26.38 -9.53 -10.64
N PHE A 78 -27.37 -9.27 -9.78
CA PHE A 78 -28.53 -10.15 -9.62
C PHE A 78 -29.74 -9.30 -9.99
N LYS A 79 -30.34 -9.58 -11.16
CA LYS A 79 -31.64 -9.01 -11.53
C LYS A 79 -32.72 -9.97 -11.09
N ALA A 80 -33.50 -9.56 -10.10
CA ALA A 80 -34.90 -9.95 -9.95
C ALA A 80 -35.63 -8.73 -9.34
N GLU A 81 -36.58 -8.20 -10.11
CA GLU A 81 -37.56 -7.16 -9.77
C GLU A 81 -37.13 -5.90 -8.99
N GLY A 82 -37.12 -4.77 -9.70
CA GLY A 82 -37.86 -3.59 -9.23
C GLY A 82 -37.16 -2.55 -8.36
N THR A 83 -35.88 -2.71 -7.97
CA THR A 83 -35.17 -1.65 -7.22
C THR A 83 -33.85 -1.29 -7.87
N LEU A 84 -33.68 -0.01 -8.25
CA LEU A 84 -32.40 0.55 -8.65
C LEU A 84 -31.44 0.46 -7.45
N SER A 85 -30.44 -0.40 -7.53
CA SER A 85 -29.31 -0.40 -6.60
C SER A 85 -28.14 0.24 -7.32
N ASP A 86 -27.59 1.32 -6.76
CA ASP A 86 -26.52 2.14 -7.33
C ASP A 86 -25.23 1.33 -7.60
N THR A 87 -25.17 0.65 -8.74
CA THR A 87 -23.99 -0.09 -9.18
C THR A 87 -22.95 0.88 -9.73
N CYS A 88 -21.88 1.13 -8.98
CA CYS A 88 -20.88 2.14 -9.35
C CYS A 88 -19.98 1.73 -10.54
N GLY A 89 -19.82 0.44 -10.87
CA GLY A 89 -19.18 -0.05 -12.11
C GLY A 89 -17.74 0.41 -12.40
N LYS A 90 -17.07 1.08 -11.44
CA LYS A 90 -15.78 1.76 -11.70
C LYS A 90 -14.63 0.77 -11.90
N ARG A 91 -13.82 1.06 -12.92
CA ARG A 91 -12.56 0.37 -13.24
C ARG A 91 -11.36 1.23 -12.84
N PHE A 92 -10.31 0.60 -12.35
CA PHE A 92 -9.10 1.24 -11.81
C PHE A 92 -7.83 0.71 -12.46
N ARG A 93 -6.82 1.59 -12.52
CA ARG A 93 -5.49 1.30 -13.13
C ARG A 93 -4.62 0.39 -12.26
N ASP A 94 -4.84 0.41 -10.94
CA ASP A 94 -4.17 -0.45 -9.96
C ASP A 94 -5.10 -0.83 -8.80
N GLY A 95 -4.70 -1.86 -8.04
CA GLY A 95 -5.45 -2.34 -6.88
C GLY A 95 -5.46 -1.37 -5.69
N LYS A 96 -4.49 -0.46 -5.56
CA LYS A 96 -4.47 0.55 -4.49
C LYS A 96 -5.56 1.60 -4.70
N ALA A 97 -5.79 2.01 -5.95
CA ALA A 97 -6.86 2.90 -6.35
C ALA A 97 -8.23 2.24 -6.15
N LEU A 98 -8.37 0.96 -6.55
CA LEU A 98 -9.58 0.19 -6.26
C LEU A 98 -9.83 0.08 -4.74
N LYS A 99 -8.82 -0.29 -3.95
CA LYS A 99 -8.96 -0.42 -2.49
C LYS A 99 -9.40 0.90 -1.85
N ARG A 100 -8.83 2.03 -2.28
CA ARG A 100 -9.23 3.36 -1.82
C ARG A 100 -10.67 3.70 -2.19
N HIS A 101 -11.11 3.31 -3.38
CA HIS A 101 -12.50 3.43 -3.78
C HIS A 101 -13.42 2.50 -2.96
N GLY A 102 -12.98 1.29 -2.61
CA GLY A 102 -13.76 0.37 -1.77
C GLY A 102 -14.22 1.01 -0.45
N ILE A 103 -13.44 1.94 0.08
CA ILE A 103 -13.75 2.70 1.30
C ILE A 103 -14.98 3.60 1.13
N SER A 104 -15.28 4.07 -0.08
CA SER A 104 -16.51 4.84 -0.32
C SER A 104 -17.77 4.00 -0.19
N HIS A 105 -17.67 2.67 -0.28
CA HIS A 105 -18.82 1.77 -0.04
C HIS A 105 -18.98 1.41 1.43
N THR A 106 -17.91 1.42 2.22
CA THR A 106 -17.96 1.04 3.64
C THR A 106 -18.18 2.22 4.57
N GLY A 107 -18.08 3.46 4.07
CA GLY A 107 -18.22 4.68 4.89
C GLY A 107 -17.08 4.90 5.89
N GLU A 108 -16.05 4.06 5.88
CA GLU A 108 -14.94 4.13 6.82
C GLU A 108 -13.96 5.24 6.43
N ASN A 109 -14.15 6.47 6.92
CA ASN A 109 -13.17 7.53 6.67
C ASN A 109 -11.78 7.15 7.25
N PRO A 110 -10.74 6.94 6.43
CA PRO A 110 -9.45 6.46 6.89
C PRO A 110 -8.74 7.43 7.84
N LEU A 111 -9.11 8.71 7.79
CA LEU A 111 -8.55 9.76 8.64
C LEU A 111 -9.07 9.68 10.09
N ILE A 112 -10.26 9.09 10.31
CA ILE A 112 -10.88 9.01 11.64
C ILE A 112 -10.38 7.76 12.41
N SER A 113 -10.05 6.67 11.70
CA SER A 113 -9.53 5.43 12.32
C SER A 113 -8.12 5.61 12.92
N ALA A 114 -7.32 6.55 12.41
CA ALA A 114 -5.98 6.84 12.92
C ALA A 114 -5.97 7.41 14.36
N ARG A 115 -7.10 7.88 14.90
CA ARG A 115 -7.21 8.39 16.27
C ARG A 115 -7.39 7.31 17.35
N LYS A 116 -7.64 6.04 16.99
CA LYS A 116 -7.86 4.96 17.98
C LYS A 116 -6.58 4.20 18.40
N PHE A 117 -5.40 4.56 17.90
CA PHE A 117 -4.14 3.88 18.21
C PHE A 117 -3.12 4.71 19.04
N SER A 118 -3.59 5.68 19.83
CA SER A 118 -2.71 6.44 20.75
C SER A 118 -3.35 6.86 22.08
N LEU A 119 -4.30 6.09 22.61
CA LEU A 119 -4.75 6.25 24.01
C LEU A 119 -4.78 4.89 24.73
N ARG A 120 -3.59 4.30 24.90
CA ARG A 120 -3.34 3.38 26.01
C ARG A 120 -1.86 3.39 26.36
N ARG A 121 -1.49 4.29 27.27
CA ARG A 121 -0.57 4.06 28.41
C ARG A 121 -0.17 5.41 29.01
N LYS A 122 -0.76 5.71 30.17
CA LYS A 122 -0.04 5.97 31.44
C LYS A 122 -1.11 6.22 32.51
N VAL A 123 -1.54 5.15 33.16
CA VAL A 123 -1.85 5.21 34.60
C VAL A 123 -0.51 4.98 35.27
N TRP A 124 -0.04 5.96 36.04
CA TRP A 124 0.80 5.79 37.22
C TRP A 124 0.51 6.95 38.19
N VAL A 125 0.39 6.57 39.45
CA VAL A 125 -0.08 7.28 40.65
C VAL A 125 1.04 8.13 41.28
N LYS A 126 0.64 9.05 42.19
CA LYS A 126 1.39 9.81 43.24
C LYS A 126 1.63 11.28 42.88
N GLU A 127 1.37 12.28 43.73
CA GLU A 127 0.98 12.38 45.15
C GLU A 127 -0.21 13.33 45.31
#